data_AF-A0A0P7L730-F1
#
_entry.id   AF-A0A0P7L730-F1
#
_cell.length_a   1.000
_cell.length_b   1.000
_cell.length_c   1.000
_cell.angle_alpha   90.00
_cell.angle_beta   90.00
_cell.angle_gamma   90.00
#
_symmetry.space_group_name_H-M   'P 1'
#
loop_
_entity.id
_entity.type
_entity.pdbx_description
1 polymer ?
#
loop_
_entity_poly.entity_id
_entity_poly.type
_entity_poly.pdbx_seq_one_letter_code
_entity_poly.pdbx_strand_id
1 'polypeptide(L)'
;MKGILQGFFLLMCVIVVIAWLIVQKQASPIPVSFSNAPTYAEELSEKLQATNFTQKVIQAIRQAGYSPDSTIGYLVDSPNHQVITIQLHNGKEIEKSTESEIQTIIDELAKENKMDAFIVNVELLEAK
;
A
#
# COMPACT_ATOMS: atom_id res chain seq x y z
N MET A 1 -38.12 37.08 -40.04
CA MET A 1 -38.36 36.60 -38.66
C MET A 1 -38.37 35.07 -38.51
N LYS A 2 -38.86 34.29 -39.49
CA LYS A 2 -38.88 32.80 -39.44
C LYS A 2 -37.49 32.14 -39.29
N GLY A 3 -36.47 32.58 -40.04
CA GLY A 3 -35.13 31.97 -39.98
C GLY A 3 -34.38 32.19 -38.65
N ILE A 4 -34.60 33.34 -38.01
CA ILE A 4 -34.00 33.65 -36.70
C ILE A 4 -34.64 32.79 -35.60
N LEU A 5 -35.98 32.63 -35.64
CA LEU A 5 -36.71 31.79 -34.69
C LEU A 5 -36.35 30.31 -34.84
N GLN A 6 -36.17 29.83 -36.08
CA GLN A 6 -35.77 28.46 -36.36
C GLN A 6 -34.32 28.18 -35.92
N GLY A 7 -33.41 29.16 -36.07
CA GLY A 7 -32.04 29.06 -35.56
C GLY A 7 -31.99 28.99 -34.04
N PHE A 8 -32.81 29.80 -33.35
CA PHE A 8 -32.88 29.76 -31.88
C PHE A 8 -33.43 28.41 -31.36
N PHE A 9 -34.43 27.84 -32.04
CA PHE A 9 -34.98 26.54 -31.68
C PHE A 9 -33.96 25.41 -31.83
N LEU A 10 -33.18 25.39 -32.92
CA LEU A 10 -32.12 24.41 -33.13
C LEU A 10 -31.00 24.54 -32.08
N LEU A 11 -30.62 25.77 -31.72
CA LEU A 11 -29.63 26.02 -30.67
C LEU A 11 -30.07 25.44 -29.32
N MET A 12 -31.34 25.62 -28.94
CA MET A 12 -31.90 25.08 -27.70
C MET A 12 -31.88 23.54 -27.69
N CYS A 13 -32.23 22.88 -28.80
CA CYS A 13 -32.15 21.43 -28.90
C CYS A 13 -30.72 20.90 -28.71
N VAL A 14 -29.73 21.57 -29.30
CA VAL A 14 -28.31 21.18 -29.16
C VAL A 14 -27.85 21.31 -27.70
N ILE A 15 -28.22 22.38 -27.00
CA ILE A 15 -27.89 22.58 -25.59
C ILE A 15 -28.46 21.46 -24.72
N VAL A 16 -29.72 21.06 -24.95
CA VAL A 16 -30.37 19.98 -24.19
C VAL A 16 -29.66 18.64 -24.42
N VAL A 17 -29.26 18.32 -25.65
CA VAL A 17 -28.54 17.08 -25.96
C VAL A 17 -27.16 17.06 -25.29
N ILE A 18 -26.44 18.18 -25.31
CA ILE A 18 -25.13 18.29 -24.64
C ILE A 18 -25.28 18.13 -23.13
N ALA A 19 -26.27 18.78 -22.52
CA ALA A 19 -26.54 18.64 -21.09
C ALA A 19 -26.86 17.19 -20.69
N TRP A 20 -27.68 16.50 -21.50
CA TRP A 20 -28.00 15.08 -21.27
C TRP A 20 -26.75 14.18 -21.37
N LEU A 21 -25.87 14.44 -22.34
CA LEU A 21 -24.62 13.69 -22.48
C LEU A 21 -23.66 13.88 -21.29
N ILE A 22 -23.65 15.05 -20.66
CA ILE A 22 -22.82 15.31 -19.47
C ILE A 22 -23.36 14.53 -18.27
N VAL A 23 -24.68 14.46 -18.08
CA VAL A 23 -25.31 13.70 -16.99
C VAL A 23 -25.01 12.20 -17.10
N GLN A 24 -25.03 11.64 -18.31
CA GLN A 24 -24.70 10.21 -18.49
C GLN A 24 -23.22 9.89 -18.26
N LYS A 25 -22.32 10.87 -18.41
CA LYS A 25 -20.88 10.72 -18.17
C LYS A 25 -20.48 10.89 -16.70
N GLN A 26 -21.39 11.30 -15.81
CA GLN A 26 -21.08 11.28 -14.40
C GLN A 26 -20.94 9.83 -13.94
N ALA A 27 -19.69 9.42 -13.72
CA ALA A 27 -19.38 8.17 -13.05
C ALA A 27 -20.16 8.13 -11.73
N SER A 28 -20.94 7.06 -11.52
CA SER A 28 -21.68 6.89 -10.27
C SER A 28 -20.71 6.93 -9.09
N PRO A 29 -21.01 7.69 -8.03
CA PRO A 29 -20.17 7.69 -6.84
C PRO A 29 -20.14 6.26 -6.28
N ILE A 30 -18.94 5.68 -6.22
CA ILE A 30 -18.72 4.39 -5.58
C ILE A 30 -19.13 4.57 -4.11
N PRO A 31 -20.09 3.81 -3.58
CA PRO A 31 -20.44 3.90 -2.17
C PRO A 31 -19.23 3.48 -1.35
N VAL A 32 -18.63 4.42 -0.62
CA VAL A 32 -17.60 4.13 0.37
C VAL A 32 -18.30 3.47 1.56
N SER A 33 -18.15 2.15 1.69
CA SER A 33 -18.65 1.42 2.85
C SER A 33 -17.73 1.72 4.03
N PHE A 34 -18.18 2.58 4.92
CA PHE A 34 -17.55 2.75 6.23
C PHE A 34 -18.00 1.60 7.12
N SER A 35 -17.22 0.51 7.13
CA SER A 35 -17.31 -0.49 8.19
C SER A 35 -16.83 0.15 9.49
N ASN A 36 -17.60 -0.01 10.58
CA ASN A 36 -17.18 0.40 11.92
C ASN A 36 -16.22 -0.60 12.58
N ALA A 37 -16.00 -1.77 11.96
CA ALA A 37 -15.00 -2.73 12.41
C ALA A 37 -13.62 -2.32 11.89
N PRO A 38 -12.57 -2.43 12.72
CA PRO A 38 -11.22 -2.09 12.30
C PRO A 38 -10.85 -2.92 11.06
N THR A 39 -10.19 -2.26 10.12
CA THR A 39 -9.64 -2.96 8.97
C THR A 39 -8.49 -3.84 9.42
N TYR A 40 -8.20 -4.92 8.69
CA TYR A 40 -7.05 -5.77 9.00
C TYR A 40 -5.74 -4.97 9.16
N ALA A 41 -5.55 -3.93 8.35
CA ALA A 41 -4.38 -3.06 8.43
C ALA A 41 -4.28 -2.29 9.76
N GLU A 42 -5.42 -1.89 10.34
CA GLU A 42 -5.47 -1.25 11.66
C GLU A 42 -5.13 -2.24 12.77
N GLU A 43 -5.73 -3.44 12.75
CA GLU A 43 -5.42 -4.50 13.73
C GLU A 43 -3.94 -4.90 13.69
N LEU A 44 -3.38 -5.03 12.49
CA LEU A 44 -1.96 -5.33 12.31
C LEU A 44 -1.08 -4.19 12.82
N SER A 45 -1.44 -2.93 12.54
CA SER A 45 -0.72 -1.75 13.03
C SER A 45 -0.68 -1.70 14.56
N GLU A 46 -1.81 -1.94 15.22
CA GLU A 46 -1.88 -2.03 16.69
C GLU A 46 -0.98 -3.16 17.21
N LYS A 47 -0.99 -4.33 16.55
CA LYS A 47 -0.17 -5.48 16.93
C LYS A 47 1.33 -5.22 16.75
N LEU A 48 1.73 -4.57 15.66
CA LEU A 48 3.12 -4.16 15.41
C LEU A 48 3.64 -3.26 16.54
N GLN A 49 2.81 -2.31 16.99
CA GLN A 49 3.13 -1.41 18.10
C GLN A 49 3.16 -2.14 19.44
N ALA A 50 2.12 -2.92 19.77
CA ALA A 50 2.02 -3.63 21.04
C ALA A 50 3.15 -4.64 21.27
N THR A 51 3.68 -5.23 20.20
CA THR A 51 4.76 -6.23 20.26
C THR A 51 6.16 -5.65 20.09
N ASN A 52 6.28 -4.34 19.80
CA ASN A 52 7.51 -3.68 19.36
C ASN A 52 8.17 -4.43 18.18
N PHE A 53 7.37 -5.00 17.28
CA PHE A 53 7.84 -5.91 16.24
C PHE A 53 8.91 -5.29 15.36
N THR A 54 8.67 -4.06 14.89
CA THR A 54 9.63 -3.31 14.05
C THR A 54 11.00 -3.20 14.70
N GLN A 55 11.06 -2.88 15.99
CA GLN A 55 12.34 -2.77 16.71
C GLN A 55 13.04 -4.13 16.86
N LYS A 56 12.28 -5.19 17.14
CA LYS A 56 12.81 -6.56 17.22
C LYS A 56 13.39 -7.02 15.88
N VAL A 57 12.70 -6.76 14.78
CA VAL A 57 13.19 -7.08 13.42
C VAL A 57 14.51 -6.34 13.15
N ILE A 58 14.56 -5.03 13.37
CA ILE A 58 15.79 -4.23 13.19
C ILE A 58 16.94 -4.80 14.03
N GLN A 59 16.68 -5.13 15.30
CA GLN A 59 17.69 -5.66 16.19
C GLN A 59 18.19 -7.05 15.76
N ALA A 60 17.29 -7.96 15.37
CA ALA A 60 17.64 -9.30 14.94
C ALA A 60 18.47 -9.27 13.64
N ILE A 61 18.10 -8.41 12.70
CA ILE A 61 18.85 -8.22 11.45
C ILE A 61 20.26 -7.67 11.73
N ARG A 62 20.39 -6.73 12.68
CA ARG A 62 21.72 -6.25 13.14
C ARG A 62 22.55 -7.35 13.81
N GLN A 63 21.91 -8.20 14.61
CA GLN A 63 22.58 -9.35 15.25
C GLN A 63 23.07 -10.39 14.22
N ALA A 64 22.36 -10.53 13.10
CA ALA A 64 22.80 -11.35 11.97
C ALA A 64 23.95 -10.72 11.15
N GLY A 65 24.37 -9.49 11.48
CA GLY A 65 25.52 -8.82 10.86
C GLY A 65 25.16 -7.83 9.74
N TYR A 66 23.87 -7.62 9.47
CA TYR A 66 23.41 -6.66 8.46
C TYR A 66 23.28 -5.24 9.04
N SER A 67 23.25 -4.24 8.16
CA SER A 67 23.10 -2.82 8.52
C SER A 67 21.78 -2.25 7.98
N PRO A 68 20.63 -2.57 8.59
CA PRO A 68 19.35 -2.04 8.16
C PRO A 68 19.21 -0.57 8.55
N ASP A 69 18.42 0.15 7.75
CA ASP A 69 17.94 1.46 8.11
C ASP A 69 17.15 1.42 9.43
N SER A 70 16.96 2.58 10.05
CA SER A 70 16.15 2.68 11.27
C SER A 70 14.66 2.61 11.00
N THR A 71 14.25 2.53 9.72
CA THR A 71 12.86 2.41 9.29
C THR A 71 12.61 1.09 8.55
N ILE A 72 11.36 0.62 8.62
CA ILE A 72 10.85 -0.54 7.89
C ILE A 72 9.55 -0.12 7.21
N GLY A 73 9.40 -0.48 5.94
CA GLY A 73 8.16 -0.30 5.20
C GLY A 73 7.22 -1.48 5.39
N TYR A 74 5.92 -1.22 5.48
CA TYR A 74 4.88 -2.25 5.49
C TYR A 74 3.86 -1.95 4.40
N LEU A 75 3.53 -2.96 3.59
CA LEU A 75 2.43 -2.92 2.63
C LEU A 75 1.47 -4.05 2.97
N VAL A 76 0.23 -3.70 3.30
CA VAL A 76 -0.77 -4.63 3.84
C VAL A 76 -1.97 -4.61 2.92
N ASP A 77 -2.12 -5.66 2.11
CA ASP A 77 -3.28 -5.84 1.24
C ASP A 77 -4.29 -6.81 1.88
N SER A 78 -3.80 -7.94 2.41
CA SER A 78 -4.62 -8.92 3.12
C SER A 78 -3.78 -9.75 4.11
N PRO A 79 -4.40 -10.58 4.98
CA PRO A 79 -3.64 -11.42 5.92
C PRO A 79 -2.64 -12.38 5.27
N ASN A 80 -2.90 -12.76 4.03
CA ASN A 80 -2.04 -13.66 3.26
C ASN A 80 -1.13 -12.91 2.28
N HIS A 81 -1.24 -11.58 2.22
CA HIS A 81 -0.50 -10.73 1.30
C HIS A 81 -0.08 -9.45 2.02
N GLN A 82 0.96 -9.58 2.83
CA GLN A 82 1.61 -8.49 3.51
C GLN A 82 3.11 -8.53 3.23
N VAL A 83 3.66 -7.37 2.89
CA VAL A 83 5.07 -7.20 2.53
C VAL A 83 5.75 -6.35 3.58
N ILE A 84 6.93 -6.79 4.01
CA ILE A 84 7.84 -6.02 4.85
C ILE A 84 9.08 -5.66 4.03
N THR A 85 9.32 -4.36 3.88
CA THR A 85 10.45 -3.83 3.12
C THR A 85 11.55 -3.37 4.06
N ILE A 86 12.75 -3.92 3.88
CA ILE A 86 13.94 -3.60 4.67
C ILE A 86 14.99 -2.98 3.77
N GLN A 87 15.41 -1.77 4.12
CA GLN A 87 16.48 -1.07 3.43
C GLN A 87 17.80 -1.32 4.14
N LEU A 88 18.84 -1.74 3.42
CA LEU A 88 20.18 -1.98 3.95
C LEU A 88 21.16 -0.91 3.42
N HIS A 89 21.99 -0.37 4.31
CA HIS A 89 22.99 0.67 3.97
C HIS A 89 24.30 0.10 3.39
N ASN A 90 24.62 -1.16 3.67
CA ASN A 90 25.90 -1.76 3.31
C ASN A 90 25.69 -3.07 2.57
N GLY A 91 25.98 -3.06 1.27
CA GLY A 91 25.98 -4.24 0.40
C GLY A 91 26.43 -3.84 -1.00
N LYS A 92 27.25 -4.68 -1.65
CA LYS A 92 27.59 -4.48 -3.07
C LYS A 92 26.43 -4.90 -3.98
N GLU A 93 25.70 -5.93 -3.55
CA GLU A 93 24.54 -6.52 -4.20
C GLU A 93 23.74 -7.29 -3.13
N ILE A 94 22.42 -7.36 -3.27
CA ILE A 94 21.60 -8.24 -2.43
C ILE A 94 21.62 -9.60 -3.09
N GLU A 95 22.40 -10.51 -2.51
CA GLU A 95 22.34 -11.90 -2.91
C GLU A 95 21.00 -12.51 -2.45
N LYS A 96 20.48 -13.49 -3.22
CA LYS A 96 19.27 -14.23 -2.86
C LYS A 96 19.38 -14.90 -1.47
N SER A 97 20.60 -15.26 -1.06
CA SER A 97 20.93 -15.75 0.28
C SER A 97 20.55 -14.73 1.36
N THR A 98 20.89 -13.46 1.18
CA THR A 98 20.57 -12.37 2.11
C THR A 98 19.06 -12.23 2.33
N GLU A 99 18.28 -12.18 1.26
CA GLU A 99 16.81 -12.08 1.34
C GLU A 99 16.23 -13.31 2.06
N SER A 100 16.74 -14.51 1.76
CA SER A 100 16.27 -15.77 2.38
C SER A 100 16.62 -15.86 3.88
N GLU A 101 17.78 -15.37 4.29
CA GLU A 101 18.19 -15.29 5.69
C GLU A 101 17.32 -14.30 6.46
N ILE A 102 17.08 -13.11 5.90
CA ILE A 102 16.23 -12.10 6.50
C ILE A 102 14.77 -12.57 6.57
N GLN A 103 14.28 -13.28 5.55
CA GLN A 103 12.98 -13.96 5.56
C GLN A 103 12.86 -14.92 6.75
N THR A 104 13.88 -15.76 6.97
CA THR A 104 13.88 -16.72 8.08
C THR A 104 13.81 -16.02 9.44
N ILE A 105 14.59 -14.95 9.63
CA ILE A 105 14.58 -14.15 10.87
C ILE A 105 13.18 -13.55 11.13
N ILE A 106 12.55 -13.00 10.09
CA ILE A 106 11.22 -12.39 10.23
C ILE A 106 10.15 -13.44 10.48
N ASP A 107 10.21 -14.60 9.82
CA ASP A 107 9.25 -15.69 10.02
C ASP A 107 9.29 -16.23 11.45
N GLU A 108 10.50 -16.37 12.02
CA GLU A 108 10.68 -16.77 13.42
C GLU A 108 10.07 -15.73 14.36
N LEU A 109 10.39 -14.44 14.17
CA LEU A 109 9.82 -13.37 14.98
C LEU A 109 8.30 -13.27 14.82
N ALA A 110 7.76 -13.41 13.61
CA ALA A 110 6.32 -13.36 13.36
C ALA A 110 5.63 -14.48 14.12
N LYS A 111 6.16 -15.70 14.05
CA LYS A 111 5.65 -16.86 14.78
C LYS A 111 5.69 -16.66 16.30
N GLU A 112 6.78 -16.14 16.85
CA GLU A 112 6.92 -15.84 18.29
C GLU A 112 5.89 -14.81 18.77
N ASN A 113 5.58 -13.82 17.94
CA ASN A 113 4.62 -12.76 18.26
C ASN A 113 3.19 -13.08 17.78
N LYS A 114 2.95 -14.34 17.35
CA LYS A 114 1.66 -14.85 16.83
C LYS A 114 1.11 -14.02 15.67
N MET A 115 1.98 -13.47 14.83
CA MET A 115 1.64 -12.68 13.66
C MET A 115 1.59 -13.56 12.41
N ASP A 116 0.86 -13.09 11.40
CA ASP A 116 0.87 -13.73 10.08
C ASP A 116 2.25 -13.57 9.43
N ALA A 117 2.57 -14.43 8.47
CA ALA A 117 3.86 -14.41 7.78
C ALA A 117 3.96 -13.19 6.85
N PHE A 118 5.17 -12.64 6.72
CA PHE A 118 5.44 -11.52 5.83
C PHE A 118 6.23 -11.98 4.61
N ILE A 119 5.93 -11.42 3.45
CA ILE A 119 6.80 -11.50 2.29
C ILE A 119 7.91 -10.46 2.49
N VAL A 120 9.16 -10.90 2.56
CA VAL A 120 10.29 -9.99 2.73
C VAL A 120 10.73 -9.42 1.38
N ASN A 121 10.90 -8.10 1.34
CA ASN A 121 11.57 -7.39 0.26
C ASN A 121 12.78 -6.66 0.84
N VAL A 122 13.97 -6.88 0.29
CA VAL A 122 15.20 -6.23 0.75
C VAL A 122 15.69 -5.28 -0.34
N GLU A 123 16.00 -4.04 0.04
CA GLU A 123 16.46 -2.99 -0.87
C GLU A 123 17.81 -2.44 -0.40
N LEU A 124 18.70 -2.09 -1.33
CA LEU A 124 19.93 -1.36 -1.00
C LEU A 124 19.66 0.13 -1.06
N LEU A 125 20.07 0.83 -0.01
CA LEU A 125 20.22 2.28 -0.08
C LEU A 125 21.51 2.60 -0.81
N GLU A 126 21.41 3.28 -1.95
CA GLU A 126 22.58 3.84 -2.59
C GLU A 126 23.23 4.86 -1.65
N ALA A 127 24.55 4.72 -1.46
CA ALA A 127 25.33 5.75 -0.77
C ALA A 127 25.28 7.04 -1.60
N LYS A 128 24.66 8.08 -1.06
CA LYS A 128 24.55 9.39 -1.68
C LYS A 128 25.87 10.16 -1.67
#